data_AF-A0AB39WZ27-F1
#
_entry.id   AF-A0AB39WZ27-F1
#
_cell.length_a   1.000
_cell.length_b   1.000
_cell.length_c   1.000
_cell.angle_alpha   90.00
_cell.angle_beta   90.00
_cell.angle_gamma   90.00
#
_symmetry.space_group_name_H-M   'P 1'
#
loop_
_entity.id
_entity.type
_entity.pdbx_description
1 polymer ?
#
loop_
_entity_poly.entity_id
_entity_poly.type
_entity_poly.pdbx_seq_one_letter_code
_entity_poly.pdbx_strand_id
1 'polypeptide(L)'
;MKLFLDCEFTQLNRDTKLISLALVSEAGHEYYVELTDTYLVGDCSDFVIQNVLPQLNLAAHGQTLVEAQTSLLAFLSHLEVPLEICSDAPEWDWDFFCQLAYVNHRWPADISISNRVDDICSA
;
A
#
# COMPACT_ATOMS: atom_id res chain seq x y z
N MET A 1 6.12 9.68 -14.01
CA MET A 1 5.17 10.25 -13.03
C MET A 1 5.58 9.82 -11.64
N LYS A 2 5.57 10.74 -10.67
CA LYS A 2 5.76 10.41 -9.24
C LYS A 2 4.45 9.98 -8.59
N LEU A 3 4.52 8.97 -7.74
CA LEU A 3 3.47 8.48 -6.87
C LEU A 3 3.95 8.47 -5.42
N PHE A 4 3.30 9.25 -4.57
CA PHE A 4 3.59 9.33 -3.15
C PHE A 4 2.78 8.27 -2.41
N LEU A 5 3.47 7.42 -1.67
CA LEU A 5 2.94 6.29 -0.92
C LEU A 5 2.95 6.61 0.57
N ASP A 6 1.86 6.24 1.23
CA ASP A 6 1.73 6.23 2.69
C ASP A 6 0.91 5.01 3.12
N CYS A 7 1.26 4.41 4.25
CA CYS A 7 0.62 3.22 4.77
C CYS A 7 0.36 3.35 6.27
N GLU A 8 -0.79 2.85 6.71
CA GLU A 8 -1.06 2.59 8.12
C GLU A 8 -1.00 1.09 8.37
N PHE A 9 -0.44 0.68 9.52
CA PHE A 9 -0.23 -0.72 9.85
C PHE A 9 -0.30 -0.98 11.35
N THR A 10 -0.44 -2.25 11.73
CA THR A 10 -0.87 -2.64 13.09
C THR A 10 0.11 -2.26 14.19
N GLN A 11 1.42 -2.33 13.94
CA GLN A 11 2.47 -2.09 14.95
C GLN A 11 3.87 -1.97 14.31
N LEU A 12 4.81 -1.33 15.01
CA LEU A 12 6.21 -1.19 14.55
C LEU A 12 7.07 -2.40 14.93
N ASN A 13 6.81 -3.55 14.31
CA ASN A 13 7.63 -4.76 14.43
C ASN A 13 7.50 -5.67 13.20
N ARG A 14 8.13 -6.85 13.24
CA ARG A 14 8.13 -7.80 12.11
C ARG A 14 6.80 -8.49 11.85
N ASP A 15 5.90 -8.52 12.84
CA ASP A 15 4.56 -9.10 12.72
C ASP A 15 3.53 -8.05 12.29
N THR A 16 3.99 -6.92 11.77
CA THR A 16 3.14 -5.83 11.28
C THR A 16 2.28 -6.28 10.10
N LYS A 17 1.07 -5.74 10.03
CA LYS A 17 0.09 -6.04 8.99
C LYS A 17 -0.50 -4.74 8.46
N LEU A 18 -0.70 -4.67 7.15
CA LEU A 18 -1.29 -3.52 6.48
C LEU A 18 -2.72 -3.28 6.96
N ILE A 19 -3.02 -2.04 7.35
CA ILE A 19 -4.37 -1.55 7.65
C ILE A 19 -4.91 -0.78 6.46
N SER A 20 -4.17 0.21 5.95
CA SER A 20 -4.58 1.00 4.80
C SER A 20 -3.37 1.46 3.98
N LEU A 21 -3.61 1.74 2.70
CA LEU A 21 -2.60 2.23 1.77
C LEU A 21 -3.17 3.38 0.95
N ALA A 22 -2.41 4.46 0.83
CA ALA A 22 -2.71 5.63 0.03
C ALA A 22 -1.65 5.83 -1.06
N LEU A 23 -2.10 6.21 -2.26
CA LEU A 23 -1.25 6.68 -3.34
C LEU A 23 -1.79 7.99 -3.89
N VAL A 24 -0.91 8.97 -4.06
CA VAL A 24 -1.23 10.24 -4.73
C VAL A 24 -0.18 10.52 -5.80
N SER A 25 -0.62 10.74 -7.03
CA SER A 25 0.30 11.13 -8.11
C SER A 25 0.59 12.64 -8.12
N GLU A 26 1.72 13.04 -8.71
CA GLU A 26 2.00 14.46 -8.95
C GLU A 26 0.97 15.17 -9.85
N ALA A 27 0.14 14.39 -10.57
CA ALA A 27 -0.97 14.88 -11.38
C ALA A 27 -2.32 14.92 -10.64
N GLY A 28 -2.37 14.51 -9.36
CA GLY A 28 -3.58 14.56 -8.53
C GLY A 28 -4.50 13.34 -8.64
N HIS A 29 -4.09 12.27 -9.32
CA HIS A 29 -4.78 10.98 -9.22
C HIS A 29 -4.55 10.37 -7.84
N GLU A 30 -5.63 9.90 -7.21
CA GLU A 30 -5.62 9.36 -5.85
C GLU A 30 -6.16 7.93 -5.84
N TYR A 31 -5.55 7.09 -5.00
CA TYR A 31 -6.03 5.76 -4.67
C TYR A 31 -5.89 5.55 -3.16
N TYR A 32 -6.96 5.07 -2.53
CA TYR A 32 -6.98 4.79 -1.09
C TYR A 32 -7.80 3.53 -0.81
N VAL A 33 -7.28 2.66 0.05
CA VAL A 33 -7.91 1.39 0.41
C VAL A 33 -7.66 1.04 1.87
N GLU A 34 -8.66 0.43 2.51
CA GLU A 34 -8.59 -0.09 3.88
C GLU A 34 -8.83 -1.61 3.85
N LEU A 35 -7.89 -2.42 4.35
CA LEU A 35 -8.02 -3.87 4.33
C LEU A 35 -8.96 -4.37 5.42
N THR A 36 -9.79 -5.36 5.10
CA THR A 36 -10.82 -5.88 6.03
C THR A 36 -10.56 -7.30 6.54
N ASP A 37 -9.64 -8.05 5.91
CA ASP A 37 -9.51 -9.50 6.11
C ASP A 37 -8.09 -9.98 6.42
N THR A 38 -7.12 -9.07 6.55
CA THR A 38 -5.69 -9.40 6.76
C THR A 38 -5.19 -9.15 8.18
N TYR A 39 -5.92 -8.38 8.99
CA TYR A 39 -5.56 -8.10 10.39
C TYR A 39 -6.78 -8.14 11.31
N LEU A 40 -6.51 -8.29 12.60
CA LEU A 40 -7.49 -8.20 13.68
C LEU A 40 -7.12 -7.03 14.59
N VAL A 41 -8.09 -6.48 15.33
CA VAL A 41 -7.84 -5.44 16.33
C VAL A 41 -6.79 -5.89 17.37
N GLY A 42 -6.73 -7.20 17.68
CA GLY A 42 -5.72 -7.76 18.59
C GLY A 42 -4.29 -7.77 18.06
N ASP A 43 -4.09 -7.52 16.76
CA ASP A 43 -2.76 -7.32 16.18
C ASP A 43 -2.25 -5.88 16.39
N CYS A 44 -3.14 -4.94 16.73
CA CYS A 44 -2.85 -3.52 16.77
C CYS A 44 -2.22 -3.09 18.09
N SER A 45 -1.24 -2.18 18.02
CA SER A 45 -0.73 -1.48 19.20
C SER A 45 -1.80 -0.56 19.82
N ASP A 46 -1.63 -0.20 21.10
CA ASP A 46 -2.51 0.77 21.78
C ASP A 46 -2.60 2.11 21.02
N PHE A 47 -1.49 2.54 20.42
CA PHE A 47 -1.45 3.76 19.61
C PHE A 47 -2.37 3.65 18.39
N VAL A 48 -2.29 2.54 17.66
CA VAL A 48 -3.10 2.29 16.45
C VAL A 48 -4.58 2.18 16.81
N ILE A 49 -4.91 1.46 17.89
CA ILE A 49 -6.29 1.35 18.37
C ILE A 49 -6.89 2.72 18.71
N GLN A 50 -6.11 3.60 19.33
CA GLN A 50 -6.58 4.91 19.78
C GLN A 50 -6.59 5.97 18.69
N ASN A 51 -5.66 5.92 17.72
CA ASN A 51 -5.42 7.02 16.79
C ASN A 51 -5.65 6.66 15.33
N VAL A 52 -5.43 5.41 14.92
CA VAL A 52 -5.52 5.00 13.50
C VAL A 52 -6.89 4.40 13.21
N LEU A 53 -7.29 3.35 13.92
CA LEU A 53 -8.55 2.65 13.67
C LEU A 53 -9.79 3.56 13.69
N PRO A 54 -9.90 4.59 14.57
CA PRO A 54 -11.05 5.49 14.58
C PRO A 54 -11.16 6.41 13.35
N GLN A 55 -10.08 6.56 12.56
CA GLN A 55 -10.07 7.39 11.35
C GLN A 55 -10.53 6.61 10.10
N LEU A 56 -10.64 5.28 10.19
CA LEU A 56 -11.05 4.43 9.08
C LEU A 56 -12.52 4.66 8.69
N ASN A 57 -12.80 4.53 7.40
CA ASN A 57 -14.15 4.52 6.85
C ASN A 57 -14.36 3.26 5.99
N LEU A 58 -14.43 2.11 6.66
CA LEU A 58 -14.55 0.80 6.04
C LEU A 58 -15.79 0.68 5.12
N ALA A 59 -16.84 1.44 5.39
CA ALA A 59 -18.03 1.44 4.54
C ALA A 59 -17.77 2.09 3.16
N ALA A 60 -16.82 3.01 3.07
CA ALA A 60 -16.45 3.70 1.83
C ALA A 60 -15.21 3.08 1.15
N HIS A 61 -14.24 2.61 1.93
CA HIS A 61 -12.91 2.22 1.43
C HIS A 61 -12.50 0.78 1.75
N GLY A 62 -13.33 0.05 2.52
CA GLY A 62 -13.05 -1.32 2.92
C GLY A 62 -13.01 -2.28 1.74
N GLN A 63 -11.91 -3.02 1.61
CA GLN A 63 -11.72 -4.07 0.62
C GLN A 63 -11.00 -5.28 1.24
N THR A 64 -11.30 -6.47 0.71
CA THR A 64 -10.44 -7.65 0.95
C THR A 64 -9.09 -7.46 0.27
N LEU A 65 -8.07 -8.21 0.69
CA LEU A 65 -6.76 -8.20 0.04
C LEU A 65 -6.84 -8.40 -1.48
N VAL A 66 -7.68 -9.34 -1.92
CA VAL A 66 -7.84 -9.69 -3.35
C VAL A 66 -8.50 -8.56 -4.14
N GLU A 67 -9.50 -7.91 -3.55
CA GLU A 67 -10.14 -6.73 -4.15
C GLU A 67 -9.16 -5.55 -4.25
N ALA A 68 -8.39 -5.30 -3.18
CA ALA A 68 -7.38 -4.25 -3.12
C ALA A 68 -6.26 -4.46 -4.14
N GLN A 69 -5.79 -5.70 -4.31
CA GLN A 69 -4.86 -6.06 -5.37
C GLN A 69 -5.46 -5.73 -6.75
N THR A 70 -6.69 -6.17 -7.01
CA THR A 70 -7.34 -5.94 -8.31
C THR A 70 -7.55 -4.45 -8.61
N SER A 71 -8.04 -3.69 -7.63
CA SER A 71 -8.35 -2.27 -7.80
C SER A 71 -7.09 -1.40 -7.87
N LEU A 72 -6.03 -1.73 -7.13
CA LEU A 72 -4.72 -1.08 -7.26
C LEU A 72 -4.11 -1.32 -8.64
N LEU A 73 -4.11 -2.56 -9.14
CA LEU A 73 -3.61 -2.87 -10.48
C LEU A 73 -4.37 -2.08 -11.55
N ALA A 74 -5.70 -1.96 -11.42
CA ALA A 74 -6.51 -1.16 -12.31
C ALA A 74 -6.14 0.34 -12.24
N PHE A 75 -5.99 0.90 -11.03
CA PHE A 75 -5.55 2.28 -10.84
C PHE A 75 -4.20 2.56 -11.50
N LEU A 76 -3.19 1.72 -11.23
CA LEU A 76 -1.85 1.89 -11.78
C LEU A 76 -1.84 1.78 -13.32
N SER A 77 -2.71 0.95 -13.91
CA SER A 77 -2.81 0.79 -15.36
C SER A 77 -3.31 2.04 -16.11
N HIS A 78 -3.93 2.99 -15.40
CA HIS A 78 -4.43 4.24 -15.98
C HIS A 78 -3.42 5.38 -15.95
N LEU A 79 -2.28 5.20 -15.29
CA LEU A 79 -1.29 6.25 -15.09
C LEU A 79 -0.22 6.26 -16.18
N GLU A 80 0.35 7.44 -16.42
CA GLU A 80 1.44 7.59 -17.39
C GLU A 80 2.74 7.03 -16.83
N VAL A 81 3.29 6.05 -17.54
CA VAL A 81 4.56 5.39 -17.23
C VAL A 81 5.74 6.20 -17.78
N PRO A 82 6.94 6.14 -17.15
CA PRO A 82 7.29 5.34 -15.98
C PRO A 82 6.73 5.87 -14.65
N LEU A 83 6.42 4.96 -13.71
CA LEU A 83 6.00 5.29 -12.35
C LEU A 83 7.17 5.23 -11.36
N GLU A 84 7.42 6.34 -10.67
CA GLU A 84 8.38 6.46 -9.55
C GLU A 84 7.61 6.50 -8.22
N ILE A 85 7.76 5.46 -7.39
CA ILE A 85 7.16 5.41 -6.05
C ILE A 85 8.05 6.16 -5.06
N CYS A 86 7.46 7.09 -4.31
CA CYS A 86 8.12 7.91 -3.29
C CYS A 86 7.46 7.64 -1.93
N SER A 87 8.24 7.28 -0.92
CA SER A 87 7.81 7.18 0.48
C SER A 87 8.91 7.79 1.36
N ASP A 88 8.53 8.37 2.50
CA ASP A 88 9.44 8.88 3.53
C ASP A 88 9.83 7.80 4.55
N ALA A 89 9.14 6.65 4.55
CA ALA A 89 9.44 5.46 5.35
C ALA A 89 9.52 4.17 4.48
N PRO A 90 10.39 4.12 3.45
CA PRO A 90 10.41 3.01 2.49
C PRO A 90 10.75 1.65 3.12
N GLU A 91 11.44 1.62 4.25
CA GLU A 91 11.72 0.38 5.00
C GLU A 91 10.45 -0.31 5.55
N TRP A 92 9.34 0.42 5.64
CA TRP A 92 8.05 -0.10 6.14
C TRP A 92 7.03 -0.21 5.01
N ASP A 93 6.87 0.85 4.21
CA ASP A 93 5.77 0.92 3.24
C ASP A 93 6.00 0.04 2.02
N TRP A 94 7.26 -0.22 1.69
CA TRP A 94 7.62 -0.89 0.44
C TRP A 94 7.07 -2.31 0.37
N ASP A 95 7.22 -3.09 1.45
CA ASP A 95 6.75 -4.48 1.50
C ASP A 95 5.22 -4.55 1.38
N PHE A 96 4.51 -3.58 1.95
CA PHE A 96 3.05 -3.48 1.84
C PHE A 96 2.59 -3.06 0.44
N PHE A 97 3.29 -2.13 -0.20
CA PHE A 97 3.05 -1.83 -1.61
C PHE A 97 3.27 -3.07 -2.49
N CYS A 98 4.37 -3.80 -2.27
CA CYS A 98 4.65 -5.05 -2.98
C CYS A 98 3.54 -6.10 -2.76
N GLN A 99 3.04 -6.23 -1.53
CA GLN A 99 1.94 -7.15 -1.20
C GLN A 99 0.68 -6.90 -2.06
N LEU A 100 0.38 -5.64 -2.38
CA LEU A 100 -0.76 -5.29 -3.22
C LEU A 100 -0.45 -5.24 -4.73
N ALA A 101 0.74 -4.77 -5.10
CA ALA A 101 1.08 -4.51 -6.49
C ALA A 101 1.77 -5.69 -7.20
N TYR A 102 2.47 -6.58 -6.48
CA TYR A 102 3.19 -7.72 -7.05
C TYR A 102 2.35 -9.00 -6.96
N VAL A 103 1.46 -9.18 -7.95
CA VAL A 103 0.48 -10.28 -7.98
C VAL A 103 0.89 -11.33 -9.01
N ASN A 104 0.81 -12.61 -8.67
CA ASN A 104 1.19 -13.73 -9.55
C ASN A 104 2.62 -13.64 -10.11
N HIS A 105 3.57 -13.18 -9.28
CA HIS A 105 4.97 -12.95 -9.65
C HIS A 105 5.15 -11.95 -10.79
N ARG A 106 4.28 -10.93 -10.86
CA ARG A 106 4.32 -9.89 -11.89
C ARG A 106 4.01 -8.53 -11.30
N TRP A 107 4.80 -7.55 -11.71
CA TRP A 107 4.43 -6.14 -11.60
C TRP A 107 3.37 -5.78 -12.64
N PRO A 108 2.56 -4.74 -12.40
CA PRO A 108 1.89 -4.02 -13.48
C PRO A 108 2.96 -3.62 -14.50
N ALA A 109 2.65 -3.72 -15.80
CA ALA A 109 3.63 -3.37 -16.82
C ALA A 109 4.15 -1.92 -16.60
N ASP A 110 5.48 -1.75 -16.74
CA ASP A 110 6.17 -0.45 -16.79
C ASP A 110 6.33 0.37 -15.49
N ILE A 111 6.41 -0.28 -14.31
CA ILE A 111 6.87 0.39 -13.08
C ILE A 111 8.41 0.45 -13.05
N SER A 112 8.98 1.67 -12.94
CA SER A 112 10.42 1.86 -12.72
C SER A 112 10.66 2.55 -11.37
N ILE A 113 11.07 1.77 -10.38
CA ILE A 113 11.19 2.21 -9.00
C ILE A 113 12.46 3.05 -8.83
N SER A 114 12.30 4.35 -8.60
CA SER A 114 13.40 5.29 -8.39
C SER A 114 13.46 5.71 -6.92
N ASN A 115 13.95 4.79 -6.09
CA ASN A 115 14.79 5.07 -4.91
C ASN A 115 15.29 3.72 -4.37
N ARG A 116 16.62 3.57 -4.35
CA ARG A 116 17.34 2.33 -4.09
C ARG A 116 17.13 1.79 -2.67
N VAL A 117 16.69 0.55 -2.58
CA VAL A 117 17.50 -0.51 -1.97
C VAL A 117 17.48 -1.69 -2.95
N ASP A 118 18.66 -2.23 -3.23
CA ASP A 118 18.88 -3.31 -4.19
C ASP A 118 17.94 -4.52 -3.95
N ASP A 119 17.38 -5.08 -5.02
CA ASP A 119 16.78 -6.43 -5.12
C ASP A 119 15.77 -6.89 -4.02
N ILE A 120 14.55 -6.35 -3.97
CA ILE A 120 13.53 -6.84 -2.99
C ILE A 120 12.24 -7.45 -3.62
N CYS A 121 12.16 -7.63 -4.94
CA CYS A 121 11.08 -8.44 -5.54
C CYS A 121 11.59 -9.47 -6.55
N SER A 122 12.77 -10.02 -6.29
CA SER A 122 13.36 -11.12 -7.04
C SER A 122 13.26 -12.42 -6.24
N ALA A 123 12.04 -12.94 -6.08
CA ALA A 123 11.78 -14.32 -5.66
C ALA A 123 10.49 -14.88 -6.29
#